data_AF-A0A9P8QJ45-F1
#
_entry.id   AF-A0A9P8QJ45-F1
#
_cell.length_a   1.000
_cell.length_b   1.000
_cell.length_c   1.000
_cell.angle_alpha   90.00
_cell.angle_beta   90.00
_cell.angle_gamma   90.00
#
_symmetry.space_group_name_H-M   'P 1'
#
loop_
_entity.id
_entity.type
_entity.pdbx_description
1 polymer ?
#
loop_
_entity_poly.entity_id
_entity_poly.type
_entity_poly.pdbx_seq_one_letter_code
_entity_poly.pdbx_strand_id
1 'polypeptide(L)'
;MREFMDYVHSAFYEATGWRRDNSYAALNSTTDALLNFSTPRGLRLTLSALASPNFATSYQLGSVGVVDGSISYLFSSVPLRVLLTPQSESVPLPDLLRSYRPLTPVARRDDPSLRHPDDNDKTNESLLYGRLYLPQSQLEALLVRRLSPALQAQFSAVSGQHLRNGGTALGLVQYDVGRYALEGLASTDGGLMGFRGVYNFGGDLSSKKHAHHATASTAENGNGHGGANGDKERIYGRFSTGGEIYYGTLNKSGGISIGARFATLPDHKGTPLSATLTLNPLMGNIAASYAVMAGKHCSLATRMEFNMFSYESSWAVGMELWRKPFARAVAEAESPIADDVDAKTSTSKPSIPKAPPMLTDGGADGKAAASKNTPDAAATPAPAPPERSFNAKLEWRLDGPENPAEKSAHEANGRNAHPRSKGKKSLSKTGQPVKKVDREDGEDEEKGYAGVVKARVDQNLRLGVLWEGRVKSLLFSLGSGIDLRMMNKPFRTLGLEIQFSS
;
A
#
# COMPACT_ATOMS: atom_id res chain seq x y z
N MET A 1 -2.86 0.02 -11.63
CA MET A 1 -1.59 -0.69 -11.36
C MET A 1 -0.41 0.24 -11.62
N ARG A 2 0.79 -0.08 -11.12
CA ARG A 2 2.02 0.69 -11.42
C ARG A 2 2.59 0.29 -12.79
N GLU A 3 3.32 1.19 -13.43
CA GLU A 3 4.00 0.90 -14.69
C GLU A 3 5.26 0.05 -14.48
N PHE A 4 5.64 -0.73 -15.50
CA PHE A 4 6.79 -1.65 -15.42
C PHE A 4 8.11 -0.91 -15.17
N MET A 5 8.32 0.24 -15.82
CA MET A 5 9.47 1.13 -15.57
C MET A 5 9.58 1.52 -14.09
N ASP A 6 8.47 1.97 -13.50
CA ASP A 6 8.39 2.46 -12.12
C ASP A 6 8.57 1.32 -11.09
N TYR A 7 8.15 0.11 -11.43
CA TYR A 7 8.39 -1.11 -10.65
C TYR A 7 9.86 -1.56 -10.70
N VAL A 8 10.46 -1.64 -11.89
CA VAL A 8 11.89 -1.94 -12.07
C VAL A 8 12.77 -0.92 -11.35
N HIS A 9 12.46 0.37 -11.48
CA HIS A 9 13.19 1.45 -10.82
C HIS A 9 13.07 1.37 -9.28
N SER A 10 11.87 1.07 -8.75
CA SER A 10 11.67 0.86 -7.32
C SER A 10 12.44 -0.35 -6.79
N ALA A 11 12.42 -1.49 -7.49
CA ALA A 11 13.14 -2.69 -7.09
C ALA A 11 14.67 -2.49 -7.10
N PHE A 12 15.20 -1.70 -8.05
CA PHE A 12 16.61 -1.31 -8.06
C PHE A 12 16.96 -0.36 -6.90
N TYR A 13 16.08 0.58 -6.56
CA TYR A 13 16.29 1.47 -5.41
C TYR A 13 16.23 0.68 -4.09
N GLU A 14 15.38 -0.32 -3.99
CA GLU A 14 15.31 -1.23 -2.84
C GLU A 14 16.57 -2.12 -2.73
N ALA A 15 17.02 -2.72 -3.84
CA ALA A 15 18.22 -3.57 -3.87
C ALA A 15 19.52 -2.81 -3.51
N THR A 16 19.67 -1.58 -4.02
CA THR A 16 20.82 -0.70 -3.73
C THR A 16 20.70 -0.01 -2.36
N GLY A 17 19.53 -0.07 -1.72
CA GLY A 17 19.20 0.62 -0.48
C GLY A 17 19.10 2.15 -0.65
N TRP A 18 18.72 2.64 -1.83
CA TRP A 18 18.55 4.06 -2.12
C TRP A 18 17.20 4.59 -1.64
N ARG A 19 17.21 5.71 -0.91
CA ARG A 19 16.04 6.22 -0.17
C ARG A 19 15.10 7.06 -1.07
N ARG A 20 14.22 6.41 -1.84
CA ARG A 20 13.18 7.08 -2.69
C ARG A 20 12.40 8.14 -1.91
N ASP A 21 12.12 7.90 -0.62
CA ASP A 21 11.34 8.81 0.24
C ASP A 21 12.06 10.13 0.58
N ASN A 22 13.39 10.21 0.36
CA ASN A 22 14.23 11.36 0.69
C ASN A 22 14.54 12.23 -0.55
N SER A 23 13.52 12.56 -1.33
CA SER A 23 13.57 13.48 -2.46
C SER A 23 12.52 14.57 -2.28
N TYR A 24 12.77 15.78 -2.80
CA TYR A 24 11.74 16.83 -2.83
C TYR A 24 10.50 16.37 -3.63
N ALA A 25 10.72 15.70 -4.76
CA ALA A 25 9.66 15.14 -5.60
C ALA A 25 8.85 14.03 -4.89
N ALA A 26 9.37 13.47 -3.79
CA ALA A 26 8.70 12.44 -3.00
C ALA A 26 7.86 12.98 -1.83
N LEU A 27 7.81 14.31 -1.58
CA LEU A 27 7.06 14.87 -0.44
C LEU A 27 5.59 14.41 -0.41
N ASN A 28 4.85 14.66 -1.49
CA ASN A 28 3.41 14.39 -1.59
C ASN A 28 3.06 12.96 -2.01
N SER A 29 4.06 12.11 -2.27
CA SER A 29 3.90 10.79 -2.92
C SER A 29 2.83 9.88 -2.30
N THR A 30 2.69 9.85 -0.98
CA THR A 30 1.65 9.08 -0.27
C THR A 30 0.23 9.60 -0.56
N THR A 31 0.07 10.92 -0.62
CA THR A 31 -1.21 11.58 -0.88
C THR A 31 -1.57 11.46 -2.35
N ASP A 32 -0.62 11.70 -3.26
CA ASP A 32 -0.85 11.58 -4.70
C ASP A 32 -1.20 10.15 -5.11
N ALA A 33 -0.57 9.13 -4.51
CA ALA A 33 -0.94 7.75 -4.78
C ALA A 33 -2.37 7.40 -4.26
N LEU A 34 -2.85 8.05 -3.19
CA LEU A 34 -4.20 7.86 -2.65
C LEU A 34 -5.29 8.68 -3.39
N LEU A 35 -4.96 9.86 -3.92
CA LEU A 35 -5.92 10.78 -4.55
C LEU A 35 -5.86 10.79 -6.08
N ASN A 36 -4.70 10.57 -6.69
CA ASN A 36 -4.46 10.75 -8.13
C ASN A 36 -4.36 9.44 -8.91
N PHE A 37 -4.99 8.36 -8.39
CA PHE A 37 -5.07 7.10 -9.11
C PHE A 37 -5.83 7.22 -10.45
N SER A 38 -5.35 6.49 -11.46
CA SER A 38 -5.96 6.39 -12.78
C SER A 38 -7.08 5.34 -12.77
N THR A 39 -8.31 5.74 -13.11
CA THR A 39 -9.40 4.80 -13.42
C THR A 39 -9.27 4.34 -14.88
N PRO A 40 -9.21 3.03 -15.18
CA PRO A 40 -9.18 2.53 -16.56
C PRO A 40 -10.43 2.96 -17.36
N ARG A 41 -10.33 2.91 -18.69
CA ARG A 41 -11.39 3.26 -19.64
C ARG A 41 -11.48 2.19 -20.73
N GLY A 42 -12.67 1.65 -20.97
CA GLY A 42 -12.84 0.53 -21.91
C GLY A 42 -12.20 -0.77 -21.40
N LEU A 43 -11.99 -1.73 -22.29
CA LEU A 43 -11.30 -2.99 -21.97
C LEU A 43 -9.82 -2.87 -22.32
N ARG A 44 -8.93 -3.23 -21.39
CA ARG A 44 -7.49 -3.39 -21.60
C ARG A 44 -7.05 -4.78 -21.12
N LEU A 45 -6.33 -5.52 -21.95
CA LEU A 45 -5.72 -6.79 -21.59
C LEU A 45 -4.22 -6.74 -21.87
N THR A 46 -3.41 -6.90 -20.83
CA THR A 46 -1.95 -6.77 -20.86
C THR A 46 -1.32 -8.12 -20.57
N LEU A 47 -0.63 -8.70 -21.55
CA LEU A 47 0.10 -9.95 -21.41
C LEU A 47 1.60 -9.63 -21.43
N SER A 48 2.34 -9.96 -20.38
CA SER A 48 3.82 -9.87 -20.36
C SER A 48 4.47 -11.23 -20.11
N ALA A 49 5.62 -11.45 -20.76
CA ALA A 49 6.43 -12.66 -20.58
C ALA A 49 7.92 -12.33 -20.71
N LEU A 50 8.77 -13.03 -19.93
CA LEU A 50 10.22 -13.01 -20.13
C LEU A 50 10.62 -13.88 -21.32
N ALA A 51 10.96 -13.24 -22.45
CA ALA A 51 11.48 -13.92 -23.64
C ALA A 51 12.94 -14.38 -23.48
N SER A 52 13.70 -13.74 -22.58
CA SER A 52 15.01 -14.21 -22.11
C SER A 52 15.31 -13.64 -20.72
N PRO A 53 16.40 -14.03 -20.05
CA PRO A 53 16.76 -13.48 -18.73
C PRO A 53 16.83 -11.95 -18.66
N ASN A 54 17.16 -11.28 -19.79
CA ASN A 54 17.36 -9.83 -19.89
C ASN A 54 16.40 -9.16 -20.91
N PHE A 55 15.45 -9.89 -21.50
CA PHE A 55 14.46 -9.35 -22.43
C PHE A 55 13.05 -9.78 -22.05
N ALA A 56 12.14 -8.81 -21.95
CA ALA A 56 10.72 -9.03 -21.76
C ALA A 56 9.94 -8.57 -23.01
N THR A 57 8.83 -9.24 -23.27
CA THR A 57 7.86 -8.86 -24.30
C THR A 57 6.51 -8.62 -23.65
N SER A 58 5.83 -7.52 -24.00
CA SER A 58 4.46 -7.26 -23.55
C SER A 58 3.54 -6.92 -24.72
N TYR A 59 2.34 -7.48 -24.72
CA TYR A 59 1.26 -7.15 -25.67
C TYR A 59 0.09 -6.54 -24.91
N GLN A 60 -0.38 -5.38 -25.39
CA GLN A 60 -1.49 -4.63 -24.83
C GLN A 60 -2.63 -4.58 -25.86
N LEU A 61 -3.72 -5.26 -25.53
CA LEU A 61 -4.93 -5.36 -26.34
C LEU A 61 -5.98 -4.41 -25.77
N GLY A 62 -6.28 -3.34 -26.50
CA GLY A 62 -7.31 -2.35 -26.14
C GLY A 62 -8.60 -2.51 -26.94
N SER A 63 -9.73 -2.08 -26.37
CA SER A 63 -11.04 -2.10 -27.05
C SER A 63 -11.17 -1.18 -28.28
N VAL A 64 -10.10 -0.51 -28.70
CA VAL A 64 -10.05 0.41 -29.86
C VAL A 64 -9.33 -0.24 -31.07
N GLY A 65 -9.07 -1.55 -31.01
CA GLY A 65 -8.67 -2.36 -32.19
C GLY A 65 -7.21 -2.26 -32.62
N VAL A 66 -6.41 -1.36 -32.05
CA VAL A 66 -4.95 -1.36 -32.19
C VAL A 66 -4.34 -2.32 -31.16
N VAL A 67 -3.40 -3.14 -31.60
CA VAL A 67 -2.59 -4.01 -30.73
C VAL A 67 -1.24 -3.32 -30.52
N ASP A 68 -1.01 -2.81 -29.31
CA ASP A 68 0.28 -2.21 -28.96
C ASP A 68 1.19 -3.28 -28.34
N GLY A 69 2.26 -3.63 -29.05
CA GLY A 69 3.35 -4.43 -28.50
C GLY A 69 4.45 -3.55 -27.91
N SER A 70 5.25 -4.11 -27.01
CA SER A 70 6.56 -3.56 -26.69
C SER A 70 7.57 -4.63 -26.33
N ILE A 71 8.82 -4.41 -26.71
CA ILE A 71 9.97 -5.23 -26.35
C ILE A 71 10.82 -4.40 -25.40
N SER A 72 11.11 -4.92 -24.21
CA SER A 72 12.00 -4.28 -23.24
C SER A 72 13.27 -5.09 -23.02
N TYR A 73 14.38 -4.38 -22.91
CA TYR A 73 15.67 -4.89 -22.46
C TYR A 73 15.91 -4.41 -21.04
N LEU A 74 16.37 -5.31 -20.16
CA LEU A 74 16.68 -5.02 -18.77
C LEU A 74 17.99 -5.71 -18.38
N PHE A 75 18.98 -4.90 -18.03
CA PHE A 75 20.23 -5.31 -17.43
C PHE A 75 20.42 -4.58 -16.10
N SER A 76 20.85 -5.29 -15.06
CA SER A 76 21.32 -4.67 -13.82
C SER A 76 22.51 -5.44 -13.27
N SER A 77 23.45 -4.73 -12.66
CA SER A 77 24.58 -5.32 -11.94
C SER A 77 24.18 -6.01 -10.64
N VAL A 78 23.00 -5.68 -10.10
CA VAL A 78 22.46 -6.23 -8.85
C VAL A 78 21.40 -7.28 -9.19
N PRO A 79 21.33 -8.44 -8.51
CA PRO A 79 20.41 -9.53 -8.85
C PRO A 79 18.94 -9.18 -8.50
N LEU A 80 18.29 -8.39 -9.35
CA LEU A 80 16.90 -7.92 -9.15
C LEU A 80 15.86 -9.04 -9.07
N ARG A 81 16.16 -10.27 -9.51
CA ARG A 81 15.20 -11.40 -9.57
C ARG A 81 14.58 -11.79 -8.22
N VAL A 82 15.20 -11.39 -7.11
CA VAL A 82 14.68 -11.63 -5.74
C VAL A 82 13.61 -10.61 -5.31
N LEU A 83 13.61 -9.41 -5.92
CA LEU A 83 12.68 -8.31 -5.62
C LEU A 83 11.69 -8.03 -6.78
N LEU A 84 12.09 -8.38 -7.99
CA LEU A 84 11.34 -8.25 -9.24
C LEU A 84 10.77 -9.60 -9.64
N THR A 85 9.87 -10.13 -8.80
CA THR A 85 9.21 -11.43 -9.02
C THR A 85 8.41 -11.40 -10.33
N PRO A 86 8.76 -12.22 -11.35
CA PRO A 86 8.21 -12.06 -12.70
C PRO A 86 6.77 -12.59 -12.84
N GLN A 87 6.43 -13.60 -12.02
CA GLN A 87 5.14 -14.28 -12.02
C GLN A 87 4.14 -13.52 -11.14
N SER A 88 3.02 -13.12 -11.74
CA SER A 88 1.90 -12.40 -11.09
C SER A 88 1.26 -13.16 -9.92
N GLU A 89 1.40 -14.48 -9.87
CA GLU A 89 0.91 -15.36 -8.80
C GLU A 89 1.73 -15.25 -7.50
N SER A 90 3.03 -14.98 -7.60
CA SER A 90 3.95 -14.89 -6.46
C SER A 90 4.27 -13.46 -6.01
N VAL A 91 3.83 -12.42 -6.74
CA VAL A 91 4.00 -11.02 -6.30
C VAL A 91 3.07 -10.70 -5.11
N PRO A 92 3.59 -10.20 -3.97
CA PRO A 92 2.76 -9.75 -2.86
C PRO A 92 1.95 -8.50 -3.24
N LEU A 93 0.62 -8.58 -3.09
CA LEU A 93 -0.27 -7.47 -3.45
C LEU A 93 -0.01 -6.16 -2.67
N PRO A 94 0.31 -6.16 -1.36
CA PRO A 94 0.63 -4.92 -0.63
C PRO A 94 1.74 -4.12 -1.32
N ASP A 95 2.83 -4.76 -1.72
CA ASP A 95 4.00 -4.03 -2.22
C ASP A 95 3.74 -3.43 -3.60
N LEU A 96 2.90 -4.07 -4.43
CA LEU A 96 2.48 -3.59 -5.74
C LEU A 96 1.37 -2.53 -5.66
N LEU A 97 0.32 -2.75 -4.88
CA LEU A 97 -0.93 -1.96 -4.92
C LEU A 97 -1.06 -0.92 -3.80
N ARG A 98 -0.33 -1.00 -2.69
CA ARG A 98 -0.49 -0.07 -1.55
C ARG A 98 0.01 1.33 -1.92
N SER A 99 -0.80 2.33 -1.61
CA SER A 99 -0.52 3.74 -1.92
C SER A 99 0.02 4.48 -0.71
N TYR A 100 -0.47 4.19 0.50
CA TYR A 100 0.15 4.66 1.73
C TYR A 100 1.46 3.90 1.99
N ARG A 101 2.59 4.63 1.98
CA ARG A 101 3.91 4.12 2.32
C ARG A 101 4.40 4.77 3.64
N PRO A 102 4.75 4.00 4.69
CA PRO A 102 5.45 4.55 5.84
C PRO A 102 6.86 4.97 5.42
N LEU A 103 7.42 6.01 6.06
CA LEU A 103 8.77 6.48 5.73
C LEU A 103 9.85 5.49 6.18
N THR A 104 10.81 5.23 5.29
CA THR A 104 12.03 4.50 5.64
C THR A 104 12.86 5.29 6.66
N PRO A 105 13.27 4.71 7.81
CA PRO A 105 14.13 5.38 8.79
C PRO A 105 15.51 5.75 8.22
N VAL A 106 15.99 6.98 8.46
CA VAL A 106 17.29 7.44 7.92
C VAL A 106 18.46 6.64 8.50
N ALA A 107 18.45 6.41 9.82
CA ALA A 107 19.60 5.89 10.58
C ALA A 107 20.00 4.45 10.25
N ARG A 108 19.13 3.66 9.58
CA ARG A 108 19.36 2.24 9.25
C ARG A 108 20.60 2.00 8.38
N ARG A 109 21.09 3.02 7.65
CA ARG A 109 22.35 2.95 6.90
C ARG A 109 23.54 3.56 7.64
N ASP A 110 23.30 4.58 8.46
CA ASP A 110 24.36 5.32 9.13
C ASP A 110 24.98 4.49 10.26
N ASP A 111 24.19 3.65 10.95
CA ASP A 111 24.67 2.70 11.95
C ASP A 111 25.38 1.49 11.29
N PRO A 112 26.69 1.27 11.54
CA PRO A 112 27.43 0.16 10.94
C PRO A 112 27.02 -1.23 11.45
N SER A 113 26.27 -1.32 12.57
CA SER A 113 25.74 -2.59 13.08
C SER A 113 24.43 -3.04 12.42
N LEU A 114 23.74 -2.13 11.72
CA LEU A 114 22.52 -2.41 10.96
C LEU A 114 22.77 -2.57 9.44
N ARG A 115 24.01 -2.37 9.00
CA ARG A 115 24.44 -2.68 7.62
C ARG A 115 24.50 -4.19 7.43
N HIS A 116 24.08 -4.66 6.25
CA HIS A 116 24.44 -6.00 5.81
C HIS A 116 25.98 -6.06 5.66
N PRO A 117 26.64 -7.20 5.94
CA PRO A 117 28.10 -7.33 5.79
C PRO A 117 28.61 -6.87 4.41
N ASP A 118 27.80 -7.02 3.37
CA ASP A 118 28.11 -6.65 1.97
C ASP A 118 27.82 -5.18 1.60
N ASP A 119 27.30 -4.32 2.51
CA ASP A 119 26.98 -2.91 2.17
C ASP A 119 28.25 -2.03 1.99
N ASN A 120 29.45 -2.56 2.30
CA ASN A 120 30.73 -1.86 2.15
C ASN A 120 31.21 -1.68 0.69
N ASP A 121 30.76 -2.52 -0.26
CA ASP A 121 31.36 -2.61 -1.60
C ASP A 121 30.45 -2.08 -2.74
N LYS A 122 29.32 -1.45 -2.39
CA LYS A 122 28.27 -0.99 -3.33
C LYS A 122 28.63 0.29 -4.09
N THR A 123 29.75 0.28 -4.78
CA THR A 123 30.12 1.29 -5.79
C THR A 123 29.86 0.75 -7.20
N ASN A 124 29.59 1.63 -8.17
CA ASN A 124 29.36 1.26 -9.57
C ASN A 124 28.11 0.40 -9.87
N GLU A 125 27.19 0.24 -8.91
CA GLU A 125 25.88 -0.38 -9.17
C GLU A 125 25.17 0.33 -10.33
N SER A 126 24.66 -0.44 -11.30
CA SER A 126 24.04 0.09 -12.52
C SER A 126 22.75 -0.65 -12.90
N LEU A 127 21.86 0.09 -13.52
CA LEU A 127 20.62 -0.35 -14.14
C LEU A 127 20.59 0.24 -15.56
N LEU A 128 20.48 -0.61 -16.57
CA LEU A 128 20.24 -0.23 -17.95
C LEU A 128 18.93 -0.87 -18.42
N TYR A 129 18.00 -0.02 -18.81
CA TYR A 129 16.68 -0.39 -19.31
C TYR A 129 16.43 0.30 -20.66
N GLY A 130 15.81 -0.42 -21.59
CA GLY A 130 15.27 0.15 -22.82
C GLY A 130 13.93 -0.50 -23.15
N ARG A 131 13.02 0.24 -23.80
CA ARG A 131 11.72 -0.27 -24.24
C ARG A 131 11.32 0.33 -25.59
N LEU A 132 11.15 -0.53 -26.58
CA LEU A 132 10.67 -0.19 -27.92
C LEU A 132 9.19 -0.56 -28.03
N TYR A 133 8.34 0.41 -28.39
CA TYR A 133 6.90 0.23 -28.63
C TYR A 133 6.64 0.01 -30.12
N LEU A 134 5.75 -0.92 -30.44
CA LEU A 134 5.41 -1.36 -31.79
C LEU A 134 3.87 -1.39 -31.91
N PRO A 135 3.25 -0.88 -32.99
CA PRO A 135 3.85 -0.37 -34.21
C PRO A 135 4.37 1.08 -34.12
N GLN A 136 4.18 1.74 -32.97
CA GLN A 136 4.39 3.19 -32.80
C GLN A 136 5.84 3.67 -33.00
N SER A 137 6.82 2.76 -32.95
CA SER A 137 8.26 3.03 -33.10
C SER A 137 8.82 4.06 -32.09
N GLN A 138 8.17 4.20 -30.93
CA GLN A 138 8.66 4.97 -29.79
C GLN A 138 9.71 4.16 -29.03
N LEU A 139 10.81 4.78 -28.65
CA LEU A 139 11.88 4.20 -27.83
C LEU A 139 12.03 4.97 -26.52
N GLU A 140 11.95 4.26 -25.40
CA GLU A 140 12.31 4.74 -24.07
C GLU A 140 13.63 4.10 -23.63
N ALA A 141 14.47 4.87 -22.95
CA ALA A 141 15.71 4.40 -22.34
C ALA A 141 15.87 4.99 -20.94
N LEU A 142 16.39 4.19 -20.01
CA LEU A 142 16.72 4.58 -18.64
C LEU A 142 18.06 3.95 -18.27
N LEU A 143 19.05 4.79 -17.96
CA LEU A 143 20.32 4.41 -17.39
C LEU A 143 20.43 5.02 -16.00
N VAL A 144 20.59 4.20 -14.96
CA VAL A 144 20.92 4.65 -13.61
C VAL A 144 22.28 4.07 -13.24
N ARG A 145 23.18 4.90 -12.71
CA ARG A 145 24.49 4.47 -12.20
C ARG A 145 24.80 5.13 -10.87
N ARG A 146 25.15 4.32 -9.89
CA ARG A 146 25.65 4.76 -8.59
C ARG A 146 27.14 5.09 -8.70
N LEU A 147 27.47 6.37 -8.53
CA LEU A 147 28.84 6.88 -8.63
C LEU A 147 29.56 6.80 -7.28
N SER A 148 28.83 6.94 -6.17
CA SER A 148 29.35 6.73 -4.81
C SER A 148 28.22 6.23 -3.88
N PRO A 149 28.51 5.84 -2.63
CA PRO A 149 27.49 5.43 -1.67
C PRO A 149 26.37 6.47 -1.47
N ALA A 150 26.68 7.77 -1.66
CA ALA A 150 25.76 8.90 -1.50
C ALA A 150 25.44 9.64 -2.82
N LEU A 151 26.00 9.24 -3.97
CA LEU A 151 25.82 9.93 -5.26
C LEU A 151 25.34 8.96 -6.35
N GLN A 152 24.19 9.28 -6.94
CA GLN A 152 23.57 8.54 -8.04
C GLN A 152 23.34 9.46 -9.23
N ALA A 153 23.63 8.97 -10.43
CA ALA A 153 23.30 9.63 -11.69
C ALA A 153 22.24 8.81 -12.43
N GLN A 154 21.24 9.48 -12.97
CA GLN A 154 20.18 8.93 -13.80
C GLN A 154 20.14 9.70 -15.13
N PHE A 155 19.98 8.96 -16.22
CA PHE A 155 19.78 9.49 -17.56
C PHE A 155 18.58 8.78 -18.17
N SER A 156 17.52 9.53 -18.47
CA SER A 156 16.30 9.05 -19.10
C SER A 156 16.17 9.68 -20.47
N ALA A 157 15.81 8.92 -21.50
CA ALA A 157 15.58 9.45 -22.84
C ALA A 157 14.34 8.82 -23.49
N VAL A 158 13.63 9.60 -24.30
CA VAL A 158 12.46 9.17 -25.07
C VAL A 158 12.61 9.68 -26.50
N SER A 159 12.45 8.82 -27.48
CA SER A 159 12.42 9.16 -28.91
C SER A 159 11.12 8.67 -29.54
N GLY A 160 10.52 9.50 -30.39
CA GLY A 160 9.23 9.24 -31.01
C GLY A 160 8.78 10.40 -31.88
N GLN A 161 8.03 10.10 -32.94
CA GLN A 161 7.69 11.06 -34.00
C GLN A 161 6.78 12.22 -33.55
N HIS A 162 6.09 12.07 -32.41
CA HIS A 162 5.27 13.12 -31.81
C HIS A 162 6.12 14.22 -31.13
N LEU A 163 7.36 13.92 -30.72
CA LEU A 163 8.22 14.88 -30.05
C LEU A 163 8.80 15.88 -31.05
N ARG A 164 8.77 17.17 -30.70
CA ARG A 164 9.13 18.30 -31.58
C ARG A 164 10.48 18.18 -32.30
N ASN A 165 11.45 17.51 -31.67
CA ASN A 165 12.80 17.27 -32.20
C ASN A 165 13.10 15.77 -32.43
N GLY A 166 12.08 14.92 -32.54
CA GLY A 166 12.21 13.46 -32.64
C GLY A 166 12.62 12.73 -31.34
N GLY A 167 13.01 13.47 -30.30
CA GLY A 167 13.30 12.94 -28.98
C GLY A 167 13.58 14.00 -27.92
N THR A 168 13.73 13.54 -26.68
CA THR A 168 14.15 14.33 -25.51
C THR A 168 14.98 13.47 -24.55
N ALA A 169 15.89 14.09 -23.82
CA ALA A 169 16.71 13.47 -22.79
C ALA A 169 16.73 14.31 -21.51
N LEU A 170 16.74 13.63 -20.37
CA LEU A 170 16.76 14.18 -19.02
C LEU A 170 17.92 13.56 -18.23
N GLY A 171 18.89 14.38 -17.86
CA GLY A 171 19.88 14.06 -16.84
C GLY A 171 19.40 14.46 -15.45
N LEU A 172 19.63 13.60 -14.47
CA LEU A 172 19.36 13.82 -13.05
C LEU A 172 20.57 13.34 -12.22
N VAL A 173 21.04 14.16 -11.29
CA VAL A 173 22.11 13.80 -10.35
C VAL A 173 21.56 13.97 -8.94
N GLN A 174 21.45 12.86 -8.20
CA GLN A 174 20.92 12.82 -6.84
C GLN A 174 22.06 12.59 -5.84
N TYR A 175 22.15 13.43 -4.81
CA TYR A 175 23.10 13.31 -3.72
C TYR A 175 22.37 13.19 -2.38
N ASP A 176 22.39 12.02 -1.75
CA ASP A 176 21.61 11.70 -0.54
C ASP A 176 22.52 11.34 0.65
N VAL A 177 22.52 12.20 1.66
CA VAL A 177 23.23 12.00 2.95
C VAL A 177 22.22 11.76 4.09
N GLY A 178 20.94 11.53 3.79
CA GLY A 178 19.90 11.18 4.75
C GLY A 178 19.40 12.34 5.61
N ARG A 179 20.32 13.10 6.23
CA ARG A 179 20.00 14.40 6.85
C ARG A 179 19.54 15.41 5.81
N TYR A 180 20.15 15.40 4.63
CA TYR A 180 19.74 16.20 3.50
C TYR A 180 19.95 15.41 2.20
N ALA A 181 19.17 15.75 1.19
CA ALA A 181 19.35 15.26 -0.17
C ALA A 181 19.17 16.40 -1.17
N LEU A 182 20.01 16.42 -2.21
CA LEU A 182 20.05 17.42 -3.26
C LEU A 182 19.87 16.75 -4.62
N GLU A 183 19.18 17.40 -5.55
CA GLU A 183 18.98 16.92 -6.92
C GLU A 183 19.30 18.04 -7.92
N GLY A 184 20.24 17.80 -8.83
CA GLY A 184 20.45 18.64 -10.01
C GLY A 184 19.82 17.96 -11.24
N LEU A 185 19.05 18.70 -12.04
CA LEU A 185 18.38 18.16 -13.23
C LEU A 185 18.59 19.05 -14.47
N ALA A 186 18.70 18.42 -15.64
CA ALA A 186 18.85 19.09 -16.92
C ALA A 186 18.12 18.31 -18.03
N SER A 187 17.15 18.95 -18.68
CA SER A 187 16.38 18.40 -19.82
C SER A 187 16.75 19.11 -21.11
N THR A 188 16.80 18.36 -22.22
CA THR A 188 16.87 18.94 -23.56
C THR A 188 15.56 19.62 -23.95
N ASP A 189 14.42 19.17 -23.42
CA ASP A 189 13.13 19.84 -23.65
C ASP A 189 13.05 21.15 -22.84
N GLY A 190 12.61 22.22 -23.52
CA GLY A 190 12.62 23.60 -23.02
C GLY A 190 14.00 24.16 -22.64
N GLY A 191 15.09 23.38 -22.76
CA GLY A 191 16.36 23.66 -22.12
C GLY A 191 16.24 23.78 -20.60
N LEU A 192 15.38 22.97 -19.98
CA LEU A 192 15.04 23.07 -18.56
C LEU A 192 16.19 22.60 -17.65
N MET A 193 16.79 23.53 -16.93
CA MET A 193 17.69 23.24 -15.81
C MET A 193 16.93 23.42 -14.48
N GLY A 194 17.30 22.68 -13.46
CA GLY A 194 16.71 22.83 -12.13
C GLY A 194 17.55 22.24 -11.01
N PHE A 195 17.21 22.66 -9.80
CA PHE A 195 17.83 22.19 -8.56
C PHE A 195 16.76 21.99 -7.49
N ARG A 196 16.83 20.87 -6.76
CA ARG A 196 15.96 20.58 -5.62
C ARG A 196 16.80 20.27 -4.38
N GLY A 197 16.26 20.57 -3.21
CA GLY A 197 16.84 20.18 -1.94
C GLY A 197 15.78 19.84 -0.90
N VAL A 198 16.04 18.82 -0.09
CA VAL A 198 15.26 18.49 1.11
C VAL A 198 16.21 18.29 2.28
N TYR A 199 15.81 18.76 3.46
CA TYR A 199 16.53 18.67 4.72
C TYR A 199 15.58 18.12 5.80
N ASN A 200 16.06 17.14 6.55
CA ASN A 200 15.30 16.40 7.56
C ASN A 200 15.70 16.80 8.99
N PHE A 201 14.70 16.83 9.87
CA PHE A 201 14.80 17.15 11.29
C PHE A 201 14.01 16.13 12.11
N GLY A 202 14.43 15.91 13.36
CA GLY A 202 13.74 15.03 14.30
C GLY A 202 13.86 13.54 13.97
N GLY A 203 13.09 12.72 14.70
CA GLY A 203 13.02 11.27 14.49
C GLY A 203 14.39 10.59 14.51
N ASP A 204 14.65 9.77 13.48
CA ASP A 204 15.89 9.02 13.21
C ASP A 204 17.19 9.80 13.50
N LEU A 205 17.20 11.10 13.13
CA LEU A 205 18.38 11.95 13.17
C LEU A 205 18.74 12.45 14.59
N SER A 206 17.89 12.16 15.59
CA SER A 206 18.12 12.47 17.01
C SER A 206 18.91 11.40 17.78
N SER A 207 19.64 10.55 17.06
CA SER A 207 20.39 9.41 17.59
C SER A 207 21.55 9.82 18.53
N LYS A 208 21.31 9.78 19.85
CA LYS A 208 22.10 9.01 20.85
C LYS A 208 21.77 9.25 22.34
N LYS A 209 21.06 10.32 22.73
CA LYS A 209 20.87 10.65 24.17
C LYS A 209 19.64 10.05 24.88
N HIS A 210 18.60 9.60 24.18
CA HIS A 210 17.37 9.11 24.83
C HIS A 210 17.15 7.59 24.79
N ALA A 211 17.72 6.87 23.80
CA ALA A 211 17.58 5.41 23.71
C ALA A 211 18.13 4.66 24.94
N HIS A 212 19.22 5.16 25.54
CA HIS A 212 19.79 4.61 26.78
C HIS A 212 19.07 5.05 28.07
N HIS A 213 18.17 6.05 28.02
CA HIS A 213 17.41 6.45 29.21
C HIS A 213 16.08 5.69 29.35
N ALA A 214 15.54 5.14 28.27
CA ALA A 214 14.32 4.31 28.30
C ALA A 214 14.51 2.93 28.96
N THR A 215 15.74 2.56 29.31
CA THR A 215 16.11 1.28 29.95
C THR A 215 16.91 1.47 31.25
N ALA A 216 17.03 2.71 31.75
CA ALA A 216 17.86 3.07 32.90
C ALA A 216 17.18 4.14 33.78
N SER A 217 15.93 3.90 34.18
CA SER A 217 15.18 4.72 35.15
C SER A 217 14.33 3.85 36.07
N THR A 218 14.98 3.03 36.89
CA THR A 218 14.34 2.24 37.95
C THR A 218 15.34 2.11 39.10
N ALA A 219 15.03 2.73 40.24
CA ALA A 219 15.99 3.25 41.25
C ALA A 219 16.90 4.38 40.68
N GLU A 220 17.21 5.47 41.40
CA GLU A 220 17.16 5.69 42.85
C GLU A 220 16.27 6.89 43.29
N ASN A 221 16.18 7.12 44.61
CA ASN A 221 15.32 8.13 45.24
C ASN A 221 15.87 9.57 45.14
N GLY A 222 14.97 10.54 44.93
CA GLY A 222 15.25 11.97 45.07
C GLY A 222 13.98 12.76 45.36
N ASN A 223 13.75 13.13 46.63
CA ASN A 223 12.54 13.86 47.04
C ASN A 223 12.58 15.31 46.52
N GLY A 224 11.69 15.67 45.59
CA GLY A 224 11.65 16.98 44.95
C GLY A 224 10.25 17.38 44.51
N HIS A 225 9.75 18.50 45.05
CA HIS A 225 8.40 19.00 44.78
C HIS A 225 8.38 19.80 43.47
N GLY A 226 7.65 19.35 42.44
CA GLY A 226 7.43 20.17 41.23
C GLY A 226 6.92 19.46 39.97
N GLY A 227 5.70 19.82 39.54
CA GLY A 227 5.36 19.89 38.11
C GLY A 227 5.16 18.58 37.33
N ALA A 228 4.53 17.56 37.91
CA ALA A 228 4.17 16.33 37.18
C ALA A 228 3.04 16.54 36.14
N ASN A 229 3.38 17.07 34.96
CA ASN A 229 2.47 17.13 33.80
C ASN A 229 3.27 17.17 32.46
N GLY A 230 4.00 16.08 32.18
CA GLY A 230 4.98 16.01 31.07
C GLY A 230 4.73 14.96 29.99
N ASP A 231 4.05 13.86 30.32
CA ASP A 231 3.92 12.67 29.46
C ASP A 231 2.80 12.77 28.41
N LYS A 232 2.80 13.89 27.69
CA LYS A 232 2.11 13.96 26.40
C LYS A 232 2.82 13.03 25.42
N GLU A 233 2.08 12.14 24.76
CA GLU A 233 2.60 11.29 23.69
C GLU A 233 3.29 12.14 22.62
N ARG A 234 4.64 12.14 22.63
CA ARG A 234 5.42 12.90 21.66
C ARG A 234 5.38 12.14 20.34
N ILE A 235 4.51 12.58 19.43
CA ILE A 235 4.31 11.99 18.10
C ILE A 235 5.67 11.82 17.41
N TYR A 236 6.11 10.56 17.29
CA TYR A 236 7.47 10.25 16.84
C TYR A 236 7.52 10.28 15.31
N GLY A 237 7.98 11.40 14.77
CA GLY A 237 8.00 11.65 13.34
C GLY A 237 9.19 12.47 12.88
N ARG A 238 9.41 12.43 11.56
CA ARG A 238 10.44 13.18 10.84
C ARG A 238 9.78 14.40 10.20
N PHE A 239 10.32 15.59 10.49
CA PHE A 239 9.97 16.82 9.79
C PHE A 239 10.95 17.00 8.63
N SER A 240 10.46 17.10 7.40
CA SER A 240 11.22 17.39 6.19
C SER A 240 10.87 18.81 5.74
N THR A 241 11.84 19.66 5.40
CA THR A 241 11.61 20.92 4.69
C THR A 241 12.49 20.97 3.45
N GLY A 242 12.08 21.69 2.42
CA GLY A 242 12.82 21.75 1.18
C GLY A 242 12.26 22.75 0.19
N GLY A 243 12.87 22.78 -0.99
CA GLY A 243 12.39 23.54 -2.12
C GLY A 243 13.04 23.10 -3.42
N GLU A 244 12.50 23.61 -4.51
CA GLU A 244 13.00 23.40 -5.86
C GLU A 244 12.94 24.71 -6.65
N ILE A 245 13.90 24.88 -7.54
CA ILE A 245 13.99 26.00 -8.47
C ILE A 245 14.28 25.46 -9.88
N TYR A 246 13.65 26.05 -10.88
CA TYR A 246 13.76 25.69 -12.29
C TYR A 246 13.99 26.93 -13.16
N TYR A 247 14.72 26.74 -14.26
CA TYR A 247 14.89 27.74 -15.31
C TYR A 247 14.95 27.07 -16.68
N GLY A 248 13.98 27.36 -17.54
CA GLY A 248 13.96 26.92 -18.94
C GLY A 248 14.73 27.88 -19.82
N THR A 249 15.92 27.51 -20.27
CA THR A 249 16.81 28.42 -21.02
C THR A 249 16.25 28.84 -22.38
N LEU A 250 15.49 27.97 -23.06
CA LEU A 250 14.84 28.29 -24.33
C LEU A 250 13.58 29.15 -24.13
N ASN A 251 12.78 28.84 -23.10
CA ASN A 251 11.50 29.49 -22.83
C ASN A 251 11.64 30.76 -21.96
N LYS A 252 12.82 31.01 -21.39
CA LYS A 252 13.15 32.08 -20.43
C LYS A 252 12.22 32.15 -19.20
N SER A 253 11.55 31.05 -18.88
CA SER A 253 10.63 30.92 -17.75
C SER A 253 11.32 30.29 -16.55
N GLY A 254 10.96 30.76 -15.35
CA GLY A 254 11.41 30.22 -14.08
C GLY A 254 10.27 29.65 -13.26
N GLY A 255 10.58 28.70 -12.39
CA GLY A 255 9.64 28.14 -11.41
C GLY A 255 10.33 27.98 -10.06
N ILE A 256 9.59 28.14 -8.96
CA ILE A 256 10.07 27.86 -7.61
C ILE A 256 8.93 27.29 -6.76
N SER A 257 9.25 26.33 -5.89
CA SER A 257 8.32 25.73 -4.95
C SER A 257 9.04 25.47 -3.63
N ILE A 258 8.34 25.63 -2.51
CA ILE A 258 8.84 25.41 -1.15
C ILE A 258 7.88 24.42 -0.46
N GLY A 259 8.41 23.41 0.22
CA GLY A 259 7.62 22.29 0.72
C GLY A 259 8.08 21.80 2.08
N ALA A 260 7.12 21.59 2.98
CA ALA A 260 7.31 20.95 4.26
C ALA A 260 6.47 19.66 4.36
N ARG A 261 6.99 18.67 5.10
CA ARG A 261 6.31 17.41 5.42
C ARG A 261 6.57 17.02 6.87
N PHE A 262 5.54 16.72 7.64
CA PHE A 262 5.67 15.97 8.89
C PHE A 262 5.09 14.57 8.70
N ALA A 263 5.84 13.52 8.99
CA ALA A 263 5.31 12.16 8.95
C ALA A 263 5.88 11.29 10.06
N THR A 264 5.03 10.44 10.63
CA THR A 264 5.40 9.47 11.68
C THR A 264 6.32 8.39 11.15
N LEU A 265 7.23 7.93 12.00
CA LEU A 265 8.15 6.83 11.70
C LEU A 265 7.56 5.47 12.10
N PRO A 266 8.06 4.34 11.55
CA PRO A 266 7.51 3.00 11.83
C PRO A 266 7.48 2.61 13.32
N ASP A 267 8.39 3.16 14.13
CA ASP A 267 8.47 2.90 15.58
C ASP A 267 7.39 3.63 16.40
N HIS A 268 6.57 4.48 15.76
CA HIS A 268 5.47 5.18 16.42
C HIS A 268 4.29 4.23 16.66
N LYS A 269 3.94 4.03 17.94
CA LYS A 269 2.85 3.15 18.38
C LYS A 269 1.43 3.66 18.04
N GLY A 270 1.29 4.92 17.64
CA GLY A 270 0.00 5.51 17.22
C GLY A 270 -0.34 5.23 15.75
N THR A 271 -1.40 5.86 15.25
CA THR A 271 -1.78 5.75 13.83
C THR A 271 -0.76 6.44 12.92
N PRO A 272 -0.19 5.75 11.90
CA PRO A 272 0.72 6.39 10.97
C PRO A 272 0.05 7.54 10.21
N LEU A 273 0.68 8.72 10.20
CA LEU A 273 0.21 9.91 9.49
C LEU A 273 1.34 10.61 8.72
N SER A 274 0.96 11.33 7.67
CA SER A 274 1.80 12.14 6.80
C SER A 274 1.05 13.41 6.41
N ALA A 275 1.52 14.57 6.89
CA ALA A 275 1.01 15.88 6.58
C ALA A 275 2.01 16.64 5.71
N THR A 276 1.57 17.25 4.61
CA THR A 276 2.42 18.09 3.75
C THR A 276 1.83 19.47 3.53
N LEU A 277 2.70 20.44 3.30
CA LEU A 277 2.36 21.81 2.93
C LEU A 277 3.35 22.26 1.85
N THR A 278 2.86 22.55 0.64
CA THR A 278 3.69 23.00 -0.49
C THR A 278 3.16 24.33 -1.03
N LEU A 279 4.07 25.28 -1.26
CA LEU A 279 3.78 26.65 -1.68
C LEU A 279 4.55 26.96 -2.97
N ASN A 280 3.84 27.38 -4.01
CA ASN A 280 4.42 27.98 -5.21
C ASN A 280 4.19 29.50 -5.15
N PRO A 281 5.16 30.30 -4.68
CA PRO A 281 4.96 31.73 -4.47
C PRO A 281 4.86 32.54 -5.78
N LEU A 282 5.33 32.01 -6.91
CA LEU A 282 5.18 32.68 -8.21
C LEU A 282 3.76 32.59 -8.76
N MET A 283 3.05 31.50 -8.49
CA MET A 283 1.68 31.25 -8.96
C MET A 283 0.61 31.37 -7.86
N GLY A 284 1.02 31.73 -6.63
CA GLY A 284 0.13 31.93 -5.48
C GLY A 284 -0.50 30.65 -4.91
N ASN A 285 -0.17 29.47 -5.43
CA ASN A 285 -0.79 28.21 -5.00
C ASN A 285 -0.20 27.70 -3.67
N ILE A 286 -1.08 27.41 -2.71
CA ILE A 286 -0.79 26.81 -1.42
C ILE A 286 -1.58 25.51 -1.33
N ALA A 287 -0.89 24.38 -1.28
CA ALA A 287 -1.49 23.05 -1.17
C ALA A 287 -1.14 22.41 0.18
N ALA A 288 -2.14 22.06 0.97
CA ALA A 288 -2.02 21.30 2.21
C ALA A 288 -2.61 19.91 2.01
N SER A 289 -1.87 18.86 2.38
CA SER A 289 -2.33 17.47 2.31
C SER A 289 -2.19 16.78 3.65
N TYR A 290 -3.07 15.81 3.91
CA TYR A 290 -3.03 14.97 5.09
C TYR A 290 -3.43 13.54 4.74
N ALA A 291 -2.55 12.58 4.98
CA ALA A 291 -2.79 11.16 4.80
C ALA A 291 -2.61 10.41 6.13
N VAL A 292 -3.49 9.47 6.45
CA VAL A 292 -3.48 8.70 7.70
C VAL A 292 -3.88 7.25 7.47
N MET A 293 -3.14 6.31 8.07
CA MET A 293 -3.52 4.91 8.13
C MET A 293 -4.48 4.70 9.31
N ALA A 294 -5.78 4.89 9.05
CA ALA A 294 -6.85 4.82 10.05
C ALA A 294 -7.08 3.43 10.66
N GLY A 295 -6.47 2.38 10.09
CA GLY A 295 -6.39 1.04 10.68
C GLY A 295 -5.56 0.09 9.82
N LYS A 296 -5.32 -1.16 10.28
CA LYS A 296 -4.47 -2.16 9.60
C LYS A 296 -4.74 -2.32 8.09
N HIS A 297 -5.98 -2.06 7.66
CA HIS A 297 -6.47 -2.26 6.29
C HIS A 297 -7.11 -1.00 5.68
N CYS A 298 -7.05 0.16 6.34
CA CYS A 298 -7.70 1.39 5.87
C CYS A 298 -6.71 2.56 5.90
N SER A 299 -6.53 3.22 4.75
CA SER A 299 -5.80 4.49 4.64
C SER A 299 -6.71 5.56 4.05
N LEU A 300 -6.62 6.78 4.57
CA LEU A 300 -7.38 7.95 4.13
C LEU A 300 -6.42 9.05 3.70
N ALA A 301 -6.82 9.87 2.73
CA ALA A 301 -6.13 11.10 2.36
C ALA A 301 -7.12 12.24 2.14
N THR A 302 -6.68 13.45 2.48
CA THR A 302 -7.31 14.71 2.10
C THR A 302 -6.26 15.63 1.49
N ARG A 303 -6.67 16.47 0.54
CA ARG A 303 -5.87 17.55 -0.03
C ARG A 303 -6.76 18.77 -0.21
N MET A 304 -6.22 19.92 0.18
CA MET A 304 -6.81 21.25 0.01
C MET A 304 -5.79 22.10 -0.74
N GLU A 305 -6.19 22.65 -1.87
CA GLU A 305 -5.41 23.59 -2.68
C GLU A 305 -6.10 24.95 -2.65
N PHE A 306 -5.34 26.03 -2.54
CA PHE A 306 -5.84 27.39 -2.51
C PHE A 306 -4.90 28.32 -3.26
N ASN A 307 -5.45 29.08 -4.21
CA ASN A 307 -4.69 30.06 -4.96
C ASN A 307 -4.91 31.47 -4.39
N MET A 308 -3.84 32.09 -3.87
CA MET A 308 -3.84 33.43 -3.28
C MET A 308 -4.21 34.56 -4.27
N PHE A 309 -4.05 34.34 -5.57
CA PHE A 309 -4.32 35.35 -6.61
C PHE A 309 -5.72 35.25 -7.22
N SER A 310 -6.27 34.05 -7.40
CA SER A 310 -7.65 33.86 -7.89
C SER A 310 -8.68 33.64 -6.76
N TYR A 311 -8.24 33.42 -5.52
CA TYR A 311 -9.06 32.99 -4.37
C TYR A 311 -9.81 31.67 -4.60
N GLU A 312 -9.48 30.94 -5.67
CA GLU A 312 -10.01 29.61 -5.93
C GLU A 312 -9.46 28.63 -4.90
N SER A 313 -10.37 27.85 -4.32
CA SER A 313 -10.03 26.67 -3.54
C SER A 313 -10.45 25.41 -4.28
N SER A 314 -9.69 24.33 -4.13
CA SER A 314 -10.11 23.00 -4.55
C SER A 314 -9.77 21.97 -3.48
N TRP A 315 -10.60 20.95 -3.35
CA TRP A 315 -10.37 19.88 -2.39
C TRP A 315 -10.64 18.51 -3.00
N ALA A 316 -9.92 17.52 -2.48
CA ALA A 316 -10.13 16.10 -2.77
C ALA A 316 -9.98 15.28 -1.50
N VAL A 317 -10.83 14.26 -1.35
CA VAL A 317 -10.77 13.25 -0.29
C VAL A 317 -10.67 11.87 -0.95
N GLY A 318 -9.89 10.96 -0.38
CA GLY A 318 -9.76 9.60 -0.87
C GLY A 318 -9.52 8.58 0.22
N MET A 319 -9.78 7.33 -0.12
CA MET A 319 -9.70 6.17 0.76
C MET A 319 -9.12 4.96 0.01
N GLU A 320 -8.37 4.13 0.74
CA GLU A 320 -7.84 2.85 0.31
C GLU A 320 -8.21 1.80 1.36
N LEU A 321 -9.04 0.83 0.98
CA LEU A 321 -9.58 -0.22 1.84
C LEU A 321 -9.17 -1.61 1.34
N TRP A 322 -8.33 -2.29 2.11
CA TRP A 322 -7.85 -3.64 1.85
C TRP A 322 -8.86 -4.70 2.29
N ARG A 323 -8.95 -5.78 1.53
CA ARG A 323 -9.82 -6.93 1.84
C ARG A 323 -9.05 -8.24 1.75
N LYS A 324 -9.06 -9.02 2.85
CA LYS A 324 -8.75 -10.46 2.81
C LYS A 324 -9.73 -11.17 1.86
N PRO A 325 -9.37 -12.32 1.26
CA PRO A 325 -10.29 -13.12 0.46
C PRO A 325 -11.57 -13.44 1.23
N PHE A 326 -12.70 -13.43 0.53
CA PHE A 326 -13.87 -14.14 1.02
C PHE A 326 -13.52 -15.63 1.06
N ALA A 327 -13.34 -16.16 2.27
CA ALA A 327 -13.27 -17.61 2.47
C ALA A 327 -14.60 -18.21 2.01
N ARG A 328 -14.61 -18.78 0.80
CA ARG A 328 -15.75 -19.53 0.31
C ARG A 328 -15.84 -20.79 1.17
N ALA A 329 -16.80 -20.82 2.09
CA ALA A 329 -17.13 -22.01 2.87
C ALA A 329 -17.73 -23.09 1.95
N VAL A 330 -16.86 -23.72 1.15
CA VAL A 330 -17.11 -25.03 0.57
C VAL A 330 -16.96 -26.01 1.73
N ALA A 331 -18.02 -26.73 2.06
CA ALA A 331 -17.97 -27.72 3.13
C ALA A 331 -16.97 -28.83 2.76
N GLU A 332 -16.15 -29.26 3.72
CA GLU A 332 -15.37 -30.49 3.60
C GLU A 332 -16.34 -31.68 3.65
N ALA A 333 -16.72 -32.16 2.47
CA ALA A 333 -17.71 -33.22 2.32
C ALA A 333 -17.41 -34.09 1.09
N GLU A 334 -16.16 -34.54 0.94
CA GLU A 334 -15.82 -35.82 0.28
C GLU A 334 -14.33 -36.14 0.50
N SER A 335 -14.05 -37.14 1.35
CA SER A 335 -12.77 -37.83 1.35
C SER A 335 -12.87 -39.04 0.41
N PRO A 336 -11.94 -39.25 -0.53
CA PRO A 336 -11.95 -40.45 -1.35
C PRO A 336 -11.58 -41.65 -0.47
N ILE A 337 -12.53 -42.57 -0.31
CA ILE A 337 -12.25 -43.90 0.26
C ILE A 337 -11.35 -44.63 -0.75
N ALA A 338 -10.26 -45.23 -0.26
CA ALA A 338 -9.32 -45.94 -1.12
C ALA A 338 -9.96 -47.22 -1.69
N ASP A 339 -9.69 -47.49 -2.98
CA ASP A 339 -9.96 -48.79 -3.58
C ASP A 339 -9.11 -49.88 -2.91
N ASP A 340 -9.73 -50.99 -2.54
CA ASP A 340 -9.06 -52.28 -2.34
C ASP A 340 -9.92 -53.39 -2.96
N VAL A 341 -9.28 -54.40 -3.54
CA VAL A 341 -9.89 -55.27 -4.56
C VAL A 341 -9.51 -56.73 -4.35
N ASP A 342 -10.47 -57.61 -4.05
CA ASP A 342 -10.39 -58.99 -4.55
C ASP A 342 -11.70 -59.81 -4.66
N ALA A 343 -11.66 -60.73 -5.63
CA ALA A 343 -12.27 -62.06 -5.71
C ALA A 343 -13.79 -62.37 -5.45
N LYS A 344 -14.50 -62.52 -6.59
CA LYS A 344 -15.17 -63.78 -7.06
C LYS A 344 -16.58 -64.24 -6.59
N THR A 345 -17.51 -64.17 -7.57
CA THR A 345 -18.36 -65.29 -8.08
C THR A 345 -19.67 -65.71 -7.38
N SER A 346 -20.83 -65.42 -8.00
CA SER A 346 -21.76 -66.46 -8.54
C SER A 346 -22.96 -65.90 -9.38
N THR A 347 -23.56 -66.79 -10.19
CA THR A 347 -24.83 -66.74 -10.96
C THR A 347 -26.11 -66.32 -10.18
N SER A 348 -27.27 -65.93 -10.73
CA SER A 348 -27.85 -65.91 -12.12
C SER A 348 -29.10 -64.98 -12.28
N LYS A 349 -29.57 -64.77 -13.53
CA LYS A 349 -30.86 -64.12 -13.98
C LYS A 349 -32.13 -64.93 -13.60
N PRO A 350 -33.41 -64.47 -13.79
CA PRO A 350 -33.98 -63.33 -14.58
C PRO A 350 -34.83 -62.33 -13.71
N SER A 351 -35.93 -61.61 -14.08
CA SER A 351 -36.87 -61.50 -15.24
C SER A 351 -37.66 -60.15 -15.23
N ILE A 352 -38.52 -59.89 -16.24
CA ILE A 352 -39.49 -58.74 -16.35
C ILE A 352 -40.95 -59.28 -16.35
N PRO A 353 -42.01 -58.48 -16.08
CA PRO A 353 -42.88 -58.02 -17.19
C PRO A 353 -43.69 -56.69 -17.03
N LYS A 354 -43.87 -55.99 -18.17
CA LYS A 354 -45.05 -55.23 -18.71
C LYS A 354 -45.89 -54.19 -17.91
N ALA A 355 -46.31 -53.14 -18.65
CA ALA A 355 -47.48 -52.24 -18.46
C ALA A 355 -48.61 -52.65 -19.48
N PRO A 356 -49.68 -51.88 -19.88
CA PRO A 356 -50.00 -50.44 -19.77
C PRO A 356 -51.49 -50.07 -19.37
N PRO A 357 -52.34 -49.29 -20.10
CA PRO A 357 -52.70 -47.88 -19.80
C PRO A 357 -54.21 -47.49 -19.83
N MET A 358 -54.56 -46.19 -19.66
CA MET A 358 -55.63 -45.36 -20.31
C MET A 358 -55.41 -43.87 -19.92
N LEU A 359 -55.58 -42.79 -20.72
CA LEU A 359 -56.71 -42.24 -21.53
C LEU A 359 -57.87 -41.70 -20.64
N THR A 360 -58.46 -40.49 -20.79
CA THR A 360 -58.42 -39.40 -21.82
C THR A 360 -59.04 -38.07 -21.30
N ASP A 361 -58.70 -36.92 -21.92
CA ASP A 361 -59.47 -35.65 -22.15
C ASP A 361 -60.21 -34.90 -20.98
N GLY A 362 -60.54 -33.59 -21.07
CA GLY A 362 -60.17 -32.51 -22.01
C GLY A 362 -61.12 -31.29 -22.03
N GLY A 363 -60.59 -30.05 -21.88
CA GLY A 363 -61.28 -28.74 -22.11
C GLY A 363 -62.35 -28.26 -21.08
N ALA A 364 -62.90 -27.04 -21.10
CA ALA A 364 -62.47 -25.72 -21.64
C ALA A 364 -63.40 -24.57 -21.12
N ASP A 365 -62.88 -23.31 -21.01
CA ASP A 365 -63.57 -21.99 -20.89
C ASP A 365 -64.63 -21.73 -19.75
N GLY A 366 -64.94 -20.50 -19.27
CA GLY A 366 -64.37 -19.14 -19.47
C GLY A 366 -65.23 -17.98 -18.85
N LYS A 367 -64.68 -16.75 -18.79
CA LYS A 367 -65.30 -15.40 -18.55
C LYS A 367 -65.79 -14.90 -17.14
N ALA A 368 -64.97 -14.01 -16.54
CA ALA A 368 -65.19 -12.58 -16.19
C ALA A 368 -66.42 -12.03 -15.38
N ALA A 369 -66.15 -11.21 -14.33
CA ALA A 369 -66.46 -9.75 -14.19
C ALA A 369 -66.88 -9.19 -12.78
N ALA A 370 -66.43 -7.95 -12.48
CA ALA A 370 -67.05 -6.86 -11.68
C ALA A 370 -67.23 -6.88 -10.12
N SER A 371 -66.23 -6.31 -9.41
CA SER A 371 -66.28 -5.24 -8.36
C SER A 371 -67.52 -4.99 -7.45
N LYS A 372 -67.32 -4.99 -6.10
CA LYS A 372 -67.38 -3.75 -5.26
C LYS A 372 -67.05 -3.93 -3.74
N ASN A 373 -66.41 -2.88 -3.19
CA ASN A 373 -66.45 -2.33 -1.82
C ASN A 373 -65.84 -3.05 -0.58
N THR A 374 -65.43 -2.20 0.37
CA THR A 374 -64.70 -2.34 1.67
C THR A 374 -65.66 -2.28 2.90
N PRO A 375 -65.18 -2.34 4.18
CA PRO A 375 -63.84 -2.67 4.74
C PRO A 375 -63.88 -3.77 5.85
N ASP A 376 -62.72 -4.25 6.36
CA ASP A 376 -62.32 -4.05 7.78
C ASP A 376 -60.92 -4.62 8.18
N ALA A 377 -60.46 -4.21 9.37
CA ALA A 377 -59.53 -4.86 10.31
C ALA A 377 -58.17 -5.49 9.87
N ALA A 378 -57.09 -4.73 10.14
CA ALA A 378 -55.83 -5.12 10.81
C ALA A 378 -55.11 -6.47 10.49
N ALA A 379 -53.91 -6.37 9.92
CA ALA A 379 -52.80 -7.33 10.09
C ALA A 379 -51.43 -6.61 10.10
N THR A 380 -50.51 -7.02 10.98
CA THR A 380 -49.26 -6.30 11.31
C THR A 380 -48.05 -6.81 10.50
N PRO A 381 -47.22 -5.93 9.90
CA PRO A 381 -45.91 -6.31 9.36
C PRO A 381 -44.86 -6.43 10.49
N ALA A 382 -43.98 -7.44 10.40
CA ALA A 382 -42.97 -7.74 11.43
C ALA A 382 -41.85 -6.66 11.51
N PRO A 383 -41.27 -6.43 12.72
CA PRO A 383 -40.32 -5.33 12.94
C PRO A 383 -38.90 -5.63 12.43
N ALA A 384 -38.20 -4.57 12.04
CA ALA A 384 -36.76 -4.58 11.77
C ALA A 384 -35.94 -4.75 13.07
N PRO A 385 -34.70 -5.27 13.01
CA PRO A 385 -33.85 -5.44 14.19
C PRO A 385 -33.48 -4.08 14.82
N PRO A 386 -33.44 -3.96 16.17
CA PRO A 386 -33.24 -2.68 16.84
C PRO A 386 -31.79 -2.19 16.74
N GLU A 387 -31.61 -0.98 16.23
CA GLU A 387 -30.31 -0.28 16.32
C GLU A 387 -29.99 0.12 17.76
N ARG A 388 -28.76 -0.13 18.21
CA ARG A 388 -28.29 0.32 19.53
C ARG A 388 -28.10 1.84 19.56
N SER A 389 -28.74 2.48 20.54
CA SER A 389 -28.68 3.93 20.76
C SER A 389 -27.26 4.43 21.04
N PHE A 390 -27.04 5.72 20.81
CA PHE A 390 -25.70 6.33 20.78
C PHE A 390 -24.94 6.20 22.13
N ASN A 391 -25.62 6.31 23.27
CA ASN A 391 -25.01 6.16 24.59
C ASN A 391 -24.43 4.75 24.83
N ALA A 392 -25.12 3.70 24.36
CA ALA A 392 -24.67 2.31 24.50
C ALA A 392 -23.43 1.97 23.63
N LYS A 393 -22.92 2.92 22.83
CA LYS A 393 -21.62 2.86 22.13
C LYS A 393 -20.50 3.59 22.86
N LEU A 394 -20.80 4.32 23.95
CA LEU A 394 -19.83 5.04 24.78
C LEU A 394 -19.42 4.25 26.02
N GLU A 395 -20.35 3.54 26.67
CA GLU A 395 -20.10 2.77 27.91
C GLU A 395 -19.06 1.64 27.75
N TRP A 396 -18.96 1.03 26.56
CA TRP A 396 -18.01 -0.08 26.24
C TRP A 396 -16.53 0.22 26.57
N ARG A 397 -16.15 1.48 26.81
CA ARG A 397 -14.75 1.88 27.09
C ARG A 397 -14.34 1.91 28.56
N LEU A 398 -15.23 1.68 29.52
CA LEU A 398 -14.93 1.97 30.95
C LEU A 398 -14.73 0.74 31.86
N ASP A 399 -15.23 -0.44 31.48
CA ASP A 399 -15.18 -1.61 32.36
C ASP A 399 -13.88 -2.42 32.19
N GLY A 400 -12.86 -2.09 32.99
CA GLY A 400 -11.76 -3.00 33.30
C GLY A 400 -12.22 -4.05 34.33
N PRO A 401 -11.72 -5.30 34.29
CA PRO A 401 -12.24 -6.38 35.13
C PRO A 401 -11.95 -6.14 36.63
N GLU A 402 -13.02 -6.07 37.42
CA GLU A 402 -12.93 -6.12 38.88
C GLU A 402 -12.41 -7.49 39.36
N ASN A 403 -11.66 -7.49 40.46
CA ASN A 403 -11.02 -8.69 41.02
C ASN A 403 -11.77 -9.11 42.31
N PRO A 404 -12.31 -10.34 42.41
CA PRO A 404 -13.19 -10.71 43.52
C PRO A 404 -12.49 -10.81 44.89
N ALA A 405 -13.32 -10.78 45.94
CA ALA A 405 -12.94 -10.25 47.24
C ALA A 405 -12.33 -11.24 48.26
N GLU A 406 -11.69 -10.63 49.27
CA GLU A 406 -11.55 -11.08 50.67
C GLU A 406 -10.87 -12.42 51.01
N LYS A 407 -9.81 -12.31 51.82
CA LYS A 407 -9.93 -12.64 53.27
C LYS A 407 -8.85 -11.97 54.12
N SER A 408 -9.20 -11.63 55.35
CA SER A 408 -8.33 -10.98 56.34
C SER A 408 -7.95 -11.93 57.48
N ALA A 409 -6.74 -11.74 58.02
CA ALA A 409 -6.29 -12.28 59.30
C ALA A 409 -5.15 -11.40 59.85
N HIS A 410 -5.09 -11.24 61.17
CA HIS A 410 -3.92 -10.72 61.90
C HIS A 410 -2.83 -11.84 61.96
N GLU A 411 -1.58 -11.66 62.40
CA GLU A 411 -1.08 -10.86 63.53
C GLU A 411 0.48 -10.80 63.57
N ALA A 412 1.03 -10.10 64.57
CA ALA A 412 2.33 -10.33 65.24
C ALA A 412 3.69 -10.11 64.52
N ASN A 413 4.31 -8.98 64.90
CA ASN A 413 5.74 -8.74 65.15
C ASN A 413 6.77 -9.90 65.06
N GLY A 414 7.92 -9.63 64.42
CA GLY A 414 9.17 -10.38 64.63
C GLY A 414 10.42 -9.64 64.12
N ARG A 415 11.46 -9.45 64.96
CA ARG A 415 12.73 -8.78 64.60
C ARG A 415 13.89 -9.80 64.51
N ASN A 416 14.79 -9.65 63.53
CA ASN A 416 16.26 -9.51 63.70
C ASN A 416 17.15 -10.06 62.55
N ALA A 417 18.21 -9.30 62.27
CA ALA A 417 19.60 -9.69 61.96
C ALA A 417 19.96 -10.78 60.89
N HIS A 418 20.57 -10.30 59.81
CA HIS A 418 21.91 -10.67 59.26
C HIS A 418 22.88 -11.54 60.11
N PRO A 419 24.00 -12.06 59.53
CA PRO A 419 24.26 -12.48 58.14
C PRO A 419 25.15 -13.77 58.00
N ARG A 420 25.34 -14.29 56.78
CA ARG A 420 26.50 -15.11 56.32
C ARG A 420 26.44 -15.24 54.79
N SER A 421 27.32 -14.66 53.98
CA SER A 421 28.78 -14.89 53.81
C SER A 421 29.15 -16.25 53.19
N LYS A 422 29.34 -16.25 51.85
CA LYS A 422 30.56 -16.68 51.12
C LYS A 422 30.21 -16.97 49.66
N GLY A 423 30.87 -16.28 48.73
CA GLY A 423 30.83 -16.63 47.31
C GLY A 423 31.85 -17.72 46.97
N LYS A 424 31.56 -18.53 45.95
CA LYS A 424 32.56 -19.20 45.11
C LYS A 424 31.98 -19.43 43.72
N LYS A 425 32.80 -19.21 42.68
CA LYS A 425 32.46 -19.59 41.30
C LYS A 425 32.50 -21.11 41.18
N SER A 426 31.57 -21.69 40.42
CA SER A 426 31.80 -22.98 39.75
C SER A 426 31.07 -22.98 38.40
N LEU A 427 31.67 -23.62 37.41
CA LEU A 427 31.15 -23.76 36.05
C LEU A 427 30.64 -25.20 35.88
N SER A 428 29.52 -25.42 35.18
CA SER A 428 29.39 -26.41 34.08
C SER A 428 27.97 -26.94 33.83
N LYS A 429 27.75 -27.30 32.55
CA LYS A 429 26.90 -28.37 31.99
C LYS A 429 25.38 -28.40 32.21
N THR A 430 24.69 -28.13 31.08
CA THR A 430 23.76 -29.05 30.40
C THR A 430 22.42 -29.42 31.06
N GLY A 431 21.31 -29.11 30.37
CA GLY A 431 20.00 -29.72 30.62
C GLY A 431 18.81 -28.93 30.07
N GLN A 432 18.11 -29.50 29.09
CA GLN A 432 16.78 -29.07 28.61
C GLN A 432 15.67 -29.38 29.65
N PRO A 433 14.41 -28.87 29.53
CA PRO A 433 13.77 -28.39 28.31
C PRO A 433 13.09 -27.01 28.36
N VAL A 434 12.74 -26.52 27.17
CA VAL A 434 11.95 -25.30 26.93
C VAL A 434 10.47 -25.58 27.21
N LYS A 435 9.82 -24.77 28.06
CA LYS A 435 8.35 -24.69 28.08
C LYS A 435 7.88 -24.05 26.77
N LYS A 436 6.96 -24.70 26.06
CA LYS A 436 6.17 -24.03 25.03
C LYS A 436 5.43 -22.84 25.68
N VAL A 437 5.48 -21.70 25.01
CA VAL A 437 4.50 -20.63 25.15
C VAL A 437 3.69 -20.65 23.86
N ASP A 438 2.38 -20.58 23.98
CA ASP A 438 1.45 -20.85 22.89
C ASP A 438 1.52 -19.73 21.83
N ARG A 439 1.29 -20.12 20.57
CA ARG A 439 1.68 -19.33 19.38
C ARG A 439 0.52 -19.13 18.41
N GLU A 440 -0.65 -18.77 18.94
CA GLU A 440 -1.89 -18.66 18.17
C GLU A 440 -1.98 -17.36 17.34
N ASP A 441 -1.21 -16.32 17.67
CA ASP A 441 -1.14 -15.06 16.89
C ASP A 441 -0.49 -15.19 15.49
N GLY A 442 -0.02 -16.38 15.09
CA GLY A 442 0.78 -16.58 13.87
C GLY A 442 -0.01 -16.87 12.59
N GLU A 443 -1.16 -17.53 12.68
CA GLU A 443 -1.76 -18.22 11.51
C GLU A 443 -2.68 -17.33 10.66
N ASP A 444 -3.04 -16.13 11.15
CA ASP A 444 -4.01 -15.28 10.46
C ASP A 444 -3.36 -14.23 9.52
N GLU A 445 -2.02 -14.12 9.50
CA GLU A 445 -1.29 -13.28 8.53
C GLU A 445 -1.01 -13.98 7.19
N GLU A 446 -0.97 -15.33 7.14
CA GLU A 446 -0.72 -16.08 5.89
C GLU A 446 -1.88 -16.02 4.87
N LYS A 447 -3.08 -15.63 5.30
CA LYS A 447 -4.26 -15.45 4.42
C LYS A 447 -4.13 -14.16 3.59
N GLY A 448 -3.23 -14.22 2.60
CA GLY A 448 -2.87 -13.11 1.72
C GLY A 448 -4.07 -12.44 1.06
N TYR A 449 -3.99 -11.11 0.94
CA TYR A 449 -5.06 -10.23 0.45
C TYR A 449 -5.62 -10.65 -0.92
N ALA A 450 -6.91 -10.44 -1.14
CA ALA A 450 -7.56 -10.65 -2.43
C ALA A 450 -7.62 -9.38 -3.28
N GLY A 451 -7.64 -8.21 -2.64
CA GLY A 451 -7.62 -6.92 -3.35
C GLY A 451 -7.82 -5.72 -2.44
N VAL A 452 -7.88 -4.56 -3.09
CA VAL A 452 -8.01 -3.24 -2.50
C VAL A 452 -9.07 -2.44 -3.24
N VAL A 453 -9.91 -1.72 -2.50
CA VAL A 453 -10.87 -0.74 -3.03
C VAL A 453 -10.31 0.65 -2.77
N LYS A 454 -10.10 1.42 -3.83
CA LYS A 454 -9.71 2.82 -3.80
C LYS A 454 -10.90 3.67 -4.24
N ALA A 455 -11.19 4.73 -3.51
CA ALA A 455 -12.22 5.70 -3.90
C ALA A 455 -11.72 7.13 -3.64
N ARG A 456 -12.18 8.08 -4.45
CA ARG A 456 -11.89 9.50 -4.32
C ARG A 456 -13.10 10.36 -4.68
N VAL A 457 -13.25 11.49 -4.01
CA VAL A 457 -14.28 12.51 -4.30
C VAL A 457 -13.58 13.87 -4.38
N ASP A 458 -13.85 14.63 -5.44
CA ASP A 458 -13.45 16.04 -5.55
C ASP A 458 -14.57 17.01 -5.18
N GLN A 459 -14.21 18.28 -5.00
CA GLN A 459 -15.13 19.42 -4.87
C GLN A 459 -16.20 19.51 -5.96
N ASN A 460 -15.97 18.91 -7.14
CA ASN A 460 -16.93 18.85 -8.24
C ASN A 460 -17.93 17.69 -8.11
N LEU A 461 -17.90 16.95 -7.00
CA LEU A 461 -18.68 15.73 -6.74
C LEU A 461 -18.41 14.63 -7.80
N ARG A 462 -17.18 14.61 -8.33
CA ARG A 462 -16.70 13.52 -9.18
C ARG A 462 -16.14 12.43 -8.29
N LEU A 463 -16.84 11.30 -8.29
CA LEU A 463 -16.48 10.09 -7.55
C LEU A 463 -15.68 9.16 -8.48
N GLY A 464 -14.39 9.00 -8.20
CA GLY A 464 -13.58 7.93 -8.81
C GLY A 464 -13.60 6.71 -7.92
N VAL A 465 -13.88 5.52 -8.46
CA VAL A 465 -13.79 4.23 -7.77
C VAL A 465 -12.91 3.29 -8.58
N LEU A 466 -12.06 2.53 -7.90
CA LEU A 466 -11.14 1.57 -8.49
C LEU A 466 -11.03 0.36 -7.54
N TRP A 467 -11.30 -0.84 -8.05
CA TRP A 467 -10.97 -2.10 -7.38
C TRP A 467 -9.78 -2.74 -8.09
N GLU A 468 -8.70 -3.00 -7.36
CA GLU A 468 -7.55 -3.76 -7.84
C GLU A 468 -7.44 -5.05 -7.03
N GLY A 469 -7.25 -6.20 -7.69
CA GLY A 469 -7.24 -7.50 -7.01
C GLY A 469 -6.61 -8.61 -7.83
N ARG A 470 -6.52 -9.81 -7.26
CA ARG A 470 -5.89 -10.98 -7.89
C ARG A 470 -6.80 -12.20 -7.87
N VAL A 471 -6.86 -12.90 -8.99
CA VAL A 471 -7.52 -14.21 -9.11
C VAL A 471 -6.56 -15.15 -9.84
N LYS A 472 -6.00 -16.13 -9.11
CA LYS A 472 -4.87 -16.97 -9.57
C LYS A 472 -3.72 -16.09 -10.06
N SER A 473 -3.21 -16.34 -11.27
CA SER A 473 -2.16 -15.56 -11.95
C SER A 473 -2.65 -14.31 -12.69
N LEU A 474 -3.92 -13.91 -12.55
CA LEU A 474 -4.46 -12.71 -13.18
C LEU A 474 -4.64 -11.57 -12.17
N LEU A 475 -4.06 -10.41 -12.48
CA LEU A 475 -4.31 -9.14 -11.80
C LEU A 475 -5.46 -8.41 -12.51
N PHE A 476 -6.45 -7.96 -11.75
CA PHE A 476 -7.61 -7.23 -12.23
C PHE A 476 -7.59 -5.79 -11.70
N SER A 477 -8.07 -4.85 -12.52
CA SER A 477 -8.23 -3.44 -12.21
C SER A 477 -9.54 -2.96 -12.85
N LEU A 478 -10.61 -2.92 -12.06
CA LEU A 478 -11.95 -2.48 -12.46
C LEU A 478 -12.19 -1.09 -11.91
N GLY A 479 -12.40 -0.09 -12.77
CA GLY A 479 -12.58 1.29 -12.34
C GLY A 479 -13.74 2.02 -13.02
N SER A 480 -14.30 2.97 -12.30
CA SER A 480 -15.36 3.86 -12.78
C SER A 480 -15.11 5.30 -12.36
N GLY A 481 -15.37 6.23 -13.28
CA GLY A 481 -15.44 7.65 -13.02
C GLY A 481 -16.89 8.11 -13.10
N ILE A 482 -17.42 8.59 -11.98
CA ILE A 482 -18.80 9.02 -11.77
C ILE A 482 -18.82 10.53 -11.53
N ASP A 483 -19.81 11.24 -12.05
CA ASP A 483 -20.05 12.67 -11.82
C ASP A 483 -21.47 12.88 -11.29
N LEU A 484 -21.58 13.16 -10.00
CA LEU A 484 -22.86 13.28 -9.31
C LEU A 484 -23.60 14.58 -9.65
N ARG A 485 -22.95 15.57 -10.29
CA ARG A 485 -23.63 16.76 -10.82
C ARG A 485 -24.40 16.44 -12.11
N MET A 486 -24.07 15.35 -12.80
CA MET A 486 -24.71 14.93 -14.04
C MET A 486 -25.63 13.71 -13.82
N MET A 487 -26.64 13.84 -12.96
CA MET A 487 -27.55 12.73 -12.59
C MET A 487 -28.21 11.99 -13.77
N ASN A 488 -28.38 12.63 -14.92
CA ASN A 488 -28.92 11.99 -16.15
C ASN A 488 -27.90 11.11 -16.89
N LYS A 489 -26.59 11.29 -16.66
CA LYS A 489 -25.47 10.49 -17.19
C LYS A 489 -24.33 10.43 -16.16
N PRO A 490 -24.53 9.79 -15.00
CA PRO A 490 -23.60 9.89 -13.88
C PRO A 490 -22.29 9.13 -14.17
N PHE A 491 -22.35 8.01 -14.89
CA PHE A 491 -21.15 7.27 -15.31
C PHE A 491 -20.48 7.95 -16.51
N ARG A 492 -19.37 8.67 -16.27
CA ARG A 492 -18.54 9.27 -17.33
C ARG A 492 -17.62 8.24 -18.00
N THR A 493 -17.09 7.31 -17.22
CA THR A 493 -16.16 6.28 -17.69
C THR A 493 -16.31 5.00 -16.89
N LEU A 494 -16.28 3.86 -17.57
CA LEU A 494 -16.09 2.52 -17.00
C LEU A 494 -14.91 1.88 -17.72
N GLY A 495 -14.11 1.10 -17.01
CA GLY A 495 -13.06 0.31 -17.63
C GLY A 495 -12.64 -0.89 -16.80
N LEU A 496 -12.18 -1.91 -17.50
CA LEU A 496 -11.63 -3.14 -16.93
C LEU A 496 -10.26 -3.39 -17.55
N GLU A 497 -9.26 -3.47 -16.69
CA GLU A 497 -7.92 -3.91 -17.02
C GLU A 497 -7.65 -5.30 -16.43
N ILE A 498 -7.08 -6.18 -17.25
CA ILE A 498 -6.62 -7.51 -16.88
C ILE A 498 -5.14 -7.61 -17.24
N GLN A 499 -4.28 -7.96 -16.28
CA GLN A 499 -2.85 -8.15 -16.50
C GLN A 499 -2.43 -9.59 -16.12
N PHE A 500 -1.66 -10.21 -17.01
CA PHE A 500 -0.97 -11.49 -16.80
C PHE A 500 0.54 -11.28 -16.97
N SER A 501 1.36 -11.90 -16.12
CA SER A 501 2.83 -11.85 -16.22
C SER A 501 3.46 -13.20 -15.88
N SER A 502 4.39 -13.66 -16.71
CA SER A 502 5.09 -14.94 -16.58
C SER A 502 6.60 -14.86 -16.81
#